data_AF-A0A7W1SFR1-F1
#
_entry.id   AF-A0A7W1SFR1-F1
#
_cell.length_a   1.000
_cell.length_b   1.000
_cell.length_c   1.000
_cell.angle_alpha   90.00
_cell.angle_beta   90.00
_cell.angle_gamma   90.00
#
_symmetry.space_group_name_H-M   'P 1'
#
loop_
_entity.id
_entity.type
_entity.pdbx_description
1 polymer ?
#
loop_
_entity_poly.entity_id
_entity_poly.type
_entity_poly.pdbx_seq_one_letter_code
_entity_poly.pdbx_strand_id
1 'polypeptide(L)'
;PQITLWNQQGSEVIQGTLLVIPIEESLIYIRPLYLRAAGGRIPELKRVIVAYQNQIVMEETLDRALDRLFPPTGERRPPPVVEPGEEGALLEPRPPVAPVSEDAAALAAQARQHYQRALQAQRDGNWAQYGEEIKRLGEALERLAQMNR
;
A
#
# COMPACT_ATOMS: atom_id res chain seq x y z
N PRO A 1 -10.64 16.66 8.53
CA PRO A 1 -10.14 18.05 8.51
C PRO A 1 -8.62 18.20 8.84
N GLN A 2 -7.74 17.30 8.34
CA GLN A 2 -6.28 17.38 8.56
C GLN A 2 -5.47 17.67 7.30
N ILE A 3 -6.12 17.91 6.15
CA ILE A 3 -5.44 18.32 4.91
C ILE A 3 -4.89 19.76 5.03
N THR A 4 -5.44 20.56 5.94
CA THR A 4 -5.12 21.99 6.06
C THR A 4 -3.85 22.30 6.87
N LEU A 5 -3.28 21.32 7.59
CA LEU A 5 -2.07 21.53 8.41
C LEU A 5 -0.75 21.27 7.66
N TRP A 6 -0.79 20.58 6.52
CA TRP A 6 0.42 20.32 5.71
C TRP A 6 0.71 21.39 4.65
N ASN A 7 -0.18 22.37 4.52
CA ASN A 7 -0.03 23.49 3.59
C ASN A 7 0.75 24.68 4.20
N GLN A 8 1.43 24.49 5.35
CA GLN A 8 2.12 25.57 6.08
C GLN A 8 3.66 25.53 6.02
N GLN A 9 4.27 24.50 5.44
CA GLN A 9 5.74 24.37 5.40
C GLN A 9 6.32 24.37 3.97
N GLY A 10 5.62 24.95 3.00
CA GLY A 10 6.13 25.02 1.63
C GLY A 10 6.33 23.64 0.99
N SER A 11 5.47 22.66 1.31
CA SER A 11 5.49 21.35 0.67
C SER A 11 4.18 21.10 -0.09
N GLU A 12 4.29 20.85 -1.38
CA GLU A 12 3.17 20.56 -2.29
C GLU A 12 2.85 19.06 -2.26
N VAL A 13 1.60 18.70 -2.01
CA VAL A 13 1.12 17.30 -2.09
C VAL A 13 0.66 17.03 -3.52
N ILE A 14 1.27 16.05 -4.17
CA ILE A 14 0.97 15.66 -5.55
C ILE A 14 0.32 14.28 -5.53
N GLN A 15 -0.91 14.21 -6.01
CA GLN A 15 -1.60 12.93 -6.20
C GLN A 15 -1.11 12.30 -7.49
N GLY A 16 -0.66 11.04 -7.42
CA GLY A 16 -0.24 10.28 -8.59
C GLY A 16 -1.40 9.61 -9.32
N THR A 17 -1.06 8.87 -10.38
CA THR A 17 -2.02 8.10 -11.18
C THR A 17 -2.73 7.05 -10.33
N LEU A 18 -4.07 7.01 -10.45
CA LEU A 18 -4.87 5.95 -9.86
C LEU A 18 -4.72 4.67 -10.67
N LEU A 19 -4.26 3.60 -10.02
CA LEU A 19 -4.23 2.26 -10.58
C LEU A 19 -5.47 1.51 -10.11
N VAL A 20 -6.18 0.88 -11.04
CA VAL A 20 -7.34 0.02 -10.76
C VAL A 20 -6.99 -1.38 -11.23
N ILE A 21 -6.88 -2.31 -10.29
CA ILE A 21 -6.50 -3.69 -10.55
C ILE A 21 -7.70 -4.58 -10.21
N PRO A 22 -8.31 -5.26 -11.19
CA PRO A 22 -9.32 -6.26 -10.90
C PRO A 22 -8.68 -7.50 -10.25
N ILE A 23 -9.32 -8.02 -9.21
CA ILE A 23 -8.95 -9.26 -8.54
C ILE A 23 -10.24 -10.05 -8.32
N GLU A 24 -10.37 -11.21 -8.98
CA GLU A 24 -11.58 -12.04 -8.96
C GLU A 24 -12.84 -11.23 -9.31
N GLU A 25 -13.77 -11.05 -8.35
CA GLU A 25 -15.02 -10.30 -8.49
C GLU A 25 -14.94 -8.90 -7.84
N SER A 26 -13.74 -8.38 -7.58
CA SER A 26 -13.52 -7.14 -6.83
C SER A 26 -12.45 -6.27 -7.46
N LEU A 27 -12.44 -4.97 -7.11
CA LEU A 27 -11.47 -4.00 -7.62
C LEU A 27 -10.59 -3.49 -6.48
N ILE A 28 -9.28 -3.48 -6.69
CA ILE A 28 -8.32 -2.77 -5.84
C ILE A 28 -7.96 -1.44 -6.49
N TYR A 29 -8.06 -0.38 -5.70
CA TYR A 29 -7.69 0.98 -6.09
C TYR A 29 -6.41 1.39 -5.36
N ILE A 30 -5.36 1.74 -6.10
CA ILE A 30 -4.07 2.16 -5.54
C ILE A 30 -3.75 3.55 -6.03
N ARG A 31 -3.58 4.51 -5.11
CA ARG A 31 -3.17 5.88 -5.45
C ARG A 31 -1.94 6.30 -4.63
N PRO A 32 -0.78 6.54 -5.27
CA PRO A 32 0.38 7.10 -4.59
C PRO A 32 0.21 8.60 -4.32
N LEU A 33 0.69 9.04 -3.16
CA LEU A 33 0.78 10.44 -2.75
C LEU A 33 2.25 10.84 -2.63
N TYR A 34 2.64 11.82 -3.44
CA TYR A 34 3.97 12.39 -3.43
C TYR A 34 3.98 13.72 -2.68
N LEU A 35 5.11 14.04 -2.05
CA LEU A 35 5.37 15.34 -1.45
C LEU A 35 6.55 16.00 -2.14
N ARG A 36 6.46 17.29 -2.41
CA ARG A 36 7.51 18.10 -3.04
C ARG A 36 7.82 19.30 -2.16
N ALA A 37 9.09 19.50 -1.80
CA ALA A 37 9.54 20.72 -1.09
C ALA A 37 9.68 21.93 -2.05
N ALA A 38 9.47 23.15 -1.54
CA ALA A 38 9.41 24.43 -2.28
C ALA A 38 10.71 24.89 -3.02
N GLY A 39 11.74 24.05 -3.17
CA GLY A 39 13.03 24.41 -3.79
C GLY A 39 13.52 23.52 -4.94
N GLY A 40 12.80 22.45 -5.28
CA GLY A 40 13.22 21.41 -6.25
C GLY A 40 14.07 20.29 -5.64
N ARG A 41 14.23 19.10 -6.22
CA ARG A 41 13.81 18.50 -7.50
C ARG A 41 13.48 17.02 -7.21
N ILE A 42 12.38 16.51 -7.79
CA ILE A 42 11.81 15.14 -7.63
C ILE A 42 10.82 14.99 -6.45
N PRO A 43 9.52 14.74 -6.74
CA PRO A 43 8.53 14.36 -5.73
C PRO A 43 8.89 13.01 -5.08
N GLU A 44 8.87 12.94 -3.75
CA GLU A 44 9.07 11.69 -3.01
C GLU A 44 7.73 11.06 -2.67
N LEU A 45 7.63 9.73 -2.79
CA LEU A 45 6.46 9.00 -2.31
C LEU A 45 6.42 9.10 -0.79
N LYS A 46 5.36 9.70 -0.23
CA LYS A 46 5.17 9.75 1.23
C LYS A 46 4.15 8.73 1.70
N ARG A 47 3.09 8.51 0.94
CA ARG A 47 2.00 7.59 1.31
C ARG A 47 1.39 6.91 0.10
N VAL A 48 0.77 5.76 0.33
CA VAL A 48 -0.04 5.02 -0.65
C VAL A 48 -1.41 4.82 -0.04
N ILE A 49 -2.44 5.22 -0.80
CA ILE A 49 -3.84 4.92 -0.47
C ILE A 49 -4.21 3.65 -1.22
N VAL A 50 -4.71 2.66 -0.49
CA VAL A 50 -5.25 1.43 -1.09
C VAL A 50 -6.68 1.25 -0.62
N ALA A 51 -7.58 1.01 -1.57
CA ALA A 51 -8.96 0.66 -1.26
C ALA A 51 -9.31 -0.69 -1.88
N TYR A 52 -9.95 -1.53 -1.07
CA TYR A 52 -10.47 -2.84 -1.46
C TYR A 52 -11.81 -3.08 -0.77
N GLN A 53 -12.86 -3.35 -1.56
CA GLN A 53 -14.23 -3.53 -1.07
C GLN A 53 -14.72 -2.32 -0.25
N ASN A 54 -14.96 -2.49 1.06
CA ASN A 54 -15.37 -1.44 1.99
C ASN A 54 -14.24 -0.91 2.89
N GLN A 55 -12.98 -1.27 2.60
CA GLN A 55 -11.84 -0.83 3.39
C GLN A 55 -10.94 0.11 2.60
N ILE A 56 -10.54 1.19 3.25
CA ILE A 56 -9.58 2.16 2.75
C ILE A 56 -8.48 2.29 3.79
N VAL A 57 -7.25 2.06 3.38
CA VAL A 57 -6.07 2.22 4.23
C VAL A 57 -5.12 3.22 3.60
N MET A 58 -4.42 3.95 4.44
CA MET A 58 -3.40 4.91 4.01
C MET A 58 -2.15 4.67 4.84
N GLU A 59 -1.11 4.20 4.17
CA GLU A 59 0.14 3.80 4.81
C GLU A 59 1.34 4.41 4.06
N GLU A 60 2.52 4.37 4.66
CA GLU A 60 3.74 4.93 4.06
C GLU A 60 4.20 4.15 2.82
N THR A 61 3.86 2.86 2.77
CA THR A 61 4.21 1.95 1.67
C THR A 61 3.01 1.10 1.28
N LEU A 62 3.03 0.61 0.03
CA LEU A 62 2.03 -0.36 -0.45
C LEU A 62 2.05 -1.63 0.41
N ASP A 63 3.22 -2.05 0.87
CA ASP A 63 3.39 -3.25 1.70
C ASP A 63 2.59 -3.17 3.00
N ARG A 64 2.76 -2.06 3.74
CA ARG A 64 2.01 -1.79 4.97
C ARG A 64 0.51 -1.69 4.71
N ALA A 65 0.12 -1.11 3.58
CA ALA A 65 -1.29 -1.04 3.18
C ALA A 65 -1.87 -2.42 2.88
N LEU A 66 -1.12 -3.31 2.23
CA LEU A 66 -1.55 -4.68 1.95
C LEU A 66 -1.63 -5.52 3.22
N ASP A 67 -0.65 -5.43 4.13
CA ASP A 67 -0.70 -6.06 5.45
C ASP A 67 -1.95 -5.66 6.25
N ARG A 68 -2.33 -4.38 6.16
CA ARG A 68 -3.53 -3.83 6.83
C ARG A 68 -4.83 -4.31 6.19
N LEU A 69 -4.88 -4.42 4.86
CA LEU A 69 -6.08 -4.84 4.12
C LEU A 69 -6.29 -6.35 4.12
N PHE A 70 -5.20 -7.11 4.13
CA PHE A 70 -5.18 -8.57 4.10
C PHE A 70 -4.42 -9.11 5.31
N PRO A 71 -4.95 -8.92 6.53
CA PRO A 71 -4.27 -9.40 7.72
C PRO A 71 -4.12 -10.93 7.66
N PRO A 72 -2.95 -11.48 8.01
CA PRO A 72 -2.64 -12.92 7.91
C PRO A 72 -3.46 -13.81 8.85
N THR A 73 -4.27 -13.23 9.74
CA THR A 73 -5.08 -13.94 10.73
C THR A 73 -6.56 -14.00 10.33
N GLY A 74 -6.97 -13.45 9.19
CA GLY A 74 -8.39 -13.40 8.78
C GLY A 74 -9.27 -12.51 9.67
N GLU A 75 -8.72 -11.95 10.76
CA GLU A 75 -9.39 -10.98 11.61
C GLU A 75 -9.53 -9.65 10.87
N ARG A 76 -10.71 -9.48 10.29
CA ARG A 76 -11.18 -8.26 9.66
C ARG A 76 -11.26 -7.15 10.71
N ARG A 77 -10.14 -6.44 10.91
CA ARG A 77 -10.10 -5.26 11.76
C ARG A 77 -11.10 -4.24 11.18
N PRO A 78 -12.08 -3.75 11.96
CA PRO A 78 -12.91 -2.65 11.50
C PRO A 78 -12.02 -1.45 11.17
N PRO A 79 -12.43 -0.57 10.24
CA PRO A 79 -11.61 0.57 9.84
C PRO A 79 -11.26 1.39 11.08
N PRO A 80 -10.01 1.82 11.26
CA PRO A 80 -9.72 2.80 12.29
C PRO A 80 -10.47 4.08 11.93
N VAL A 81 -11.46 4.43 12.74
CA VAL A 81 -11.98 5.79 12.81
C VAL A 81 -10.77 6.67 13.12
N VAL A 82 -10.52 7.64 12.25
CA VAL A 82 -9.42 8.59 12.38
C VAL A 82 -9.69 9.54 13.53
N GLU A 83 -9.34 9.15 14.75
CA GLU A 83 -9.21 10.07 15.89
C GLU A 83 -7.73 10.46 16.06
N PRO A 84 -7.39 11.76 15.98
CA PRO A 84 -6.03 12.24 16.19
C PRO A 84 -5.80 12.56 17.67
N GLY A 85 -4.92 11.81 18.31
CA GLY A 85 -4.39 12.18 19.62
C GLY A 85 -3.56 11.08 20.25
N GLU A 86 -2.43 11.49 20.84
CA GLU A 86 -1.70 10.78 21.90
C GLU A 86 -0.62 9.78 21.45
N GLU A 87 0.54 10.37 21.11
CA GLU A 87 1.83 9.84 21.50
C GLU A 87 1.86 9.62 23.03
N GLY A 88 2.04 8.39 23.48
CA GLY A 88 2.43 8.12 24.87
C GLY A 88 1.89 6.84 25.48
N ALA A 89 2.83 5.94 25.76
CA ALA A 89 2.84 4.99 26.87
C ALA A 89 2.30 3.56 26.67
N LEU A 90 3.18 2.66 27.13
CA LEU A 90 2.99 1.32 27.69
C LEU A 90 3.10 0.12 26.73
N LEU A 91 4.29 -0.48 26.85
CA LEU A 91 4.61 -1.86 26.55
C LEU A 91 3.61 -2.80 27.22
N GLU A 92 2.78 -3.49 26.43
CA GLU A 92 2.12 -4.73 26.84
C GLU A 92 2.66 -5.89 25.99
N PRO A 93 2.94 -7.06 26.60
CA PRO A 93 3.54 -8.20 25.91
C PRO A 93 2.53 -8.77 24.93
N ARG A 94 2.83 -8.69 23.63
CA ARG A 94 1.99 -9.30 22.60
C ARG A 94 2.18 -10.82 22.59
N PRO A 95 1.10 -11.63 22.57
CA PRO A 95 1.14 -13.09 22.58
C PRO A 95 1.89 -13.66 21.36
N PRO A 96 2.29 -14.95 21.38
CA PRO A 96 3.19 -15.53 20.39
C PRO A 96 2.64 -15.31 18.98
N VAL A 97 3.51 -14.79 18.11
CA VAL A 97 3.32 -14.74 16.66
C VAL A 97 2.87 -16.12 16.19
N ALA A 98 1.60 -16.22 15.80
CA ALA A 98 1.13 -17.36 15.03
C ALA A 98 2.01 -17.49 13.78
N PRO A 99 2.34 -18.71 13.33
CA PRO A 99 3.13 -18.88 12.13
C PRO A 99 2.35 -18.26 10.97
N VAL A 100 2.91 -17.18 10.41
CA VAL A 100 2.51 -16.71 9.09
C VAL A 100 2.69 -17.91 8.17
N SER A 101 1.66 -18.31 7.42
CA SER A 101 1.85 -19.33 6.39
C SER A 101 3.00 -18.87 5.50
N GLU A 102 4.10 -19.63 5.47
CA GLU A 102 5.33 -19.24 4.75
C GLU A 102 5.02 -18.85 3.29
N ASP A 103 4.02 -19.52 2.71
CA ASP A 103 3.50 -19.26 1.37
C ASP A 103 2.86 -17.87 1.21
N ALA A 104 2.12 -17.36 2.21
CA ALA A 104 1.48 -16.05 2.14
C ALA A 104 2.51 -14.92 2.22
N ALA A 105 3.49 -15.07 3.11
CA ALA A 105 4.62 -14.15 3.21
C ALA A 105 5.47 -14.17 1.92
N ALA A 106 5.69 -15.34 1.32
CA ALA A 106 6.41 -15.49 0.07
C ALA A 106 5.68 -14.82 -1.11
N LEU A 107 4.35 -14.94 -1.19
CA LEU A 107 3.54 -14.29 -2.22
C LEU A 107 3.52 -12.76 -2.06
N ALA A 108 3.41 -12.26 -0.84
CA ALA A 108 3.51 -10.83 -0.56
C ALA A 108 4.88 -10.25 -0.97
N ALA A 109 5.97 -10.98 -0.69
CA ALA A 109 7.31 -10.60 -1.10
C ALA A 109 7.47 -10.56 -2.64
N GLN A 110 6.91 -11.55 -3.35
CA GLN A 110 6.89 -11.59 -4.82
C GLN A 110 6.11 -10.42 -5.41
N ALA A 111 4.92 -10.12 -4.88
CA ALA A 111 4.12 -8.97 -5.29
C ALA A 111 4.92 -7.66 -5.15
N ARG A 112 5.56 -7.46 -3.99
CA ARG A 112 6.45 -6.31 -3.76
C ARG A 112 7.55 -6.18 -4.81
N GLN A 113 8.20 -7.30 -5.13
CA GLN A 113 9.30 -7.31 -6.08
C GLN A 113 8.83 -6.93 -7.49
N HIS A 114 7.70 -7.48 -7.94
CA HIS A 114 7.10 -7.13 -9.23
C HIS A 114 6.73 -5.65 -9.30
N TYR A 115 6.13 -5.10 -8.24
CA TYR A 115 5.82 -3.67 -8.18
C TYR A 115 7.07 -2.78 -8.25
N GLN A 116 8.15 -3.13 -7.55
CA GLN A 116 9.40 -2.36 -7.60
C GLN A 116 10.02 -2.37 -9.00
N ARG A 117 10.04 -3.53 -9.67
CA ARG A 117 10.52 -3.65 -11.05
C ARG A 117 9.64 -2.89 -12.03
N ALA A 118 8.33 -2.88 -11.83
CA ALA A 118 7.42 -2.04 -12.60
C ALA A 118 7.76 -0.56 -12.44
N LEU A 119 7.92 -0.07 -11.20
CA LEU A 119 8.32 1.32 -10.95
C LEU A 119 9.67 1.68 -11.59
N GLN A 120 10.63 0.74 -11.59
CA GLN A 120 11.91 0.94 -12.26
C GLN A 120 11.73 1.00 -13.78
N ALA A 121 11.06 0.02 -14.39
CA ALA A 121 10.75 0.00 -15.82
C ALA A 121 9.99 1.26 -16.28
N GLN A 122 9.10 1.79 -15.44
CA GLN A 122 8.43 3.06 -15.71
C GLN A 122 9.40 4.25 -15.75
N ARG A 123 10.37 4.31 -14.81
CA ARG A 123 11.40 5.38 -14.79
C ARG A 123 12.35 5.28 -15.98
N ASP A 124 12.69 4.06 -16.38
CA ASP A 124 13.54 3.77 -17.54
C ASP A 124 12.80 3.89 -18.88
N GLY A 125 11.48 4.17 -18.87
CA GLY A 125 10.66 4.30 -20.09
C GLY A 125 10.35 2.98 -20.79
N ASN A 126 10.61 1.84 -20.15
CA ASN A 126 10.34 0.51 -20.68
C ASN A 126 8.91 0.06 -20.38
N TRP A 127 7.98 0.49 -21.23
CA TRP A 127 6.55 0.21 -21.07
C TRP A 127 6.17 -1.27 -21.23
N ALA A 128 6.91 -2.03 -22.04
CA ALA A 128 6.66 -3.46 -22.22
C ALA A 128 6.95 -4.23 -20.91
N GLN A 129 8.12 -3.97 -20.31
CA GLN A 129 8.51 -4.57 -19.05
C GLN A 129 7.61 -4.10 -17.90
N TYR A 130 7.20 -2.83 -17.88
CA TYR A 130 6.21 -2.33 -16.92
C TYR A 130 4.91 -3.12 -16.97
N GLY A 131 4.33 -3.30 -18.17
CA GLY A 131 3.07 -4.03 -18.32
C GLY A 131 3.17 -5.49 -17.88
N GLU A 132 4.30 -6.14 -18.13
CA GLU A 132 4.55 -7.51 -17.69
C GLU A 132 4.69 -7.62 -16.17
N GLU A 133 5.47 -6.74 -15.54
CA GLU A 133 5.63 -6.73 -14.09
C GLU A 133 4.32 -6.38 -13.35
N ILE A 134 3.48 -5.52 -13.93
CA ILE A 134 2.14 -5.23 -13.39
C ILE A 134 1.20 -6.44 -13.51
N LYS A 135 1.28 -7.23 -14.60
CA LYS A 135 0.52 -8.49 -14.71
C LYS A 135 0.96 -9.49 -13.63
N ARG A 136 2.26 -9.68 -13.47
CA ARG A 136 2.84 -10.57 -12.45
C ARG A 136 2.45 -10.15 -11.03
N LEU A 137 2.41 -8.85 -10.77
CA LEU A 137 1.91 -8.29 -9.51
C LEU A 137 0.44 -8.70 -9.28
N GLY A 138 -0.42 -8.56 -10.29
CA GLY A 138 -1.82 -8.98 -10.22
C GLY A 138 -1.96 -10.46 -9.88
N GLU A 139 -1.23 -11.35 -10.57
CA GLU A 139 -1.25 -12.79 -10.32
C GLU A 139 -0.82 -13.15 -8.89
N ALA A 140 0.21 -12.49 -8.36
CA ALA A 140 0.69 -12.71 -7.00
C ALA A 140 -0.35 -12.28 -5.94
N LEU A 141 -1.02 -11.15 -6.18
CA LEU A 141 -2.08 -10.65 -5.29
C LEU A 141 -3.34 -11.52 -5.35
N GLU A 142 -3.69 -12.06 -6.52
CA GLU A 142 -4.83 -12.98 -6.69
C GLU A 142 -4.62 -14.26 -5.88
N ARG A 143 -3.44 -14.87 -5.97
CA ARG A 143 -3.08 -16.06 -5.16
C ARG A 143 -3.12 -15.77 -3.67
N LEU A 144 -2.63 -14.60 -3.26
CA LEU A 144 -2.67 -14.18 -1.86
C LEU A 144 -4.11 -13.99 -1.37
N ALA A 145 -4.99 -13.43 -2.19
CA ALA A 145 -6.41 -13.27 -1.87
C ALA A 145 -7.15 -14.62 -1.76
N GLN A 146 -6.78 -15.61 -2.58
CA GLN A 146 -7.36 -16.96 -2.53
C GLN A 146 -6.94 -17.73 -1.26
N MET A 147 -5.73 -17.50 -0.73
CA MET A 147 -5.26 -18.15 0.49
C MET A 147 -5.87 -17.60 1.78
N ASN A 148 -6.41 -16.38 1.74
CA ASN A 148 -7.01 -15.71 2.90
C ASN A 148 -8.55 -15.77 2.91
N ARG A 149 -9.14 -16.62 2.06
CA ARG A 149 -10.57 -16.97 2.01
C ARG A 149 -10.85 -18.21 2.84
#